data_AF-A0A8X6IJ53-F1
#
_entry.id   AF-A0A8X6IJ53-F1
#
_cell.length_a   1.000
_cell.length_b   1.000
_cell.length_c   1.000
_cell.angle_alpha   90.00
_cell.angle_beta   90.00
_cell.angle_gamma   90.00
#
_symmetry.space_group_name_H-M   'P 1'
#
loop_
_entity.id
_entity.type
_entity.pdbx_description
1 polymer ?
#
loop_
_entity_poly.entity_id
_entity_poly.type
_entity_poly.pdbx_seq_one_letter_code
_entity_poly.pdbx_strand_id
1 'polypeptide(L)'
;MNLLEVPVTITKRTVLSFISKLYDPLGLLQPIIIKAKMMIQKIWLLKIDWDQNLPRQEIENFQRYVAELHQLKDLKIHRCILLEDSVAATYWICKCISPSLWCMPIRKI
;
A
#
# COMPACT_ATOMS: atom_id res chain seq x y z
N MET A 1 -13.37 -13.95 7.47
CA MET A 1 -13.08 -12.91 8.49
C MET A 1 -12.65 -11.66 7.75
N ASN A 2 -13.42 -10.58 7.84
CA ASN A 2 -13.22 -9.34 7.11
C ASN A 2 -11.84 -8.73 7.42
N LEU A 3 -11.20 -8.16 6.40
CA LEU A 3 -9.97 -7.34 6.50
C LEU A 3 -10.17 -6.05 7.32
N LEU A 4 -11.33 -5.90 7.96
CA LEU A 4 -11.91 -4.65 8.44
C LEU A 4 -12.35 -4.72 9.90
N GLU A 5 -12.26 -5.89 10.51
CA GLU A 5 -12.58 -6.06 11.92
C GLU A 5 -11.28 -5.96 12.72
N VAL A 6 -11.20 -4.93 13.56
CA VAL A 6 -10.11 -4.78 14.52
C VAL A 6 -10.22 -5.93 15.54
N PRO A 7 -9.15 -6.70 15.78
CA PRO A 7 -9.19 -7.78 16.76
C PRO A 7 -9.42 -7.23 18.18
N VAL A 8 -10.20 -7.97 18.98
CA VAL A 8 -10.55 -7.58 20.36
C VAL A 8 -9.31 -7.44 21.23
N THR A 9 -8.35 -8.35 21.07
CA THR A 9 -7.04 -8.31 21.72
C THR A 9 -5.97 -8.02 20.68
N ILE A 10 -5.19 -6.97 20.88
CA ILE A 10 -4.17 -6.56 19.91
C ILE A 10 -2.80 -7.01 20.41
N THR A 11 -2.37 -8.16 19.91
CA THR A 11 -1.06 -8.75 20.19
C THR A 11 -0.15 -8.62 18.96
N LYS A 12 1.14 -8.90 19.16
CA LYS A 12 2.09 -8.97 18.05
C LYS A 12 1.66 -9.97 16.97
N ARG A 13 1.13 -11.12 17.38
CA ARG A 13 0.59 -12.14 16.45
C ARG A 13 -0.59 -11.62 15.64
N THR A 14 -1.55 -10.95 16.29
CA THR A 14 -2.75 -10.47 15.60
C THR A 14 -2.42 -9.35 14.62
N VAL A 15 -1.52 -8.43 14.98
CA VAL A 15 -1.07 -7.35 14.09
C VAL A 15 -0.36 -7.92 12.87
N LEU A 16 0.57 -8.86 13.06
CA LEU A 16 1.26 -9.49 11.94
C LEU A 16 0.28 -10.23 11.03
N SER A 17 -0.61 -11.05 11.61
CA SER A 17 -1.64 -11.78 10.87
C SER A 17 -2.57 -10.84 10.08
N PHE A 18 -2.92 -9.69 10.66
CA PHE A 18 -3.71 -8.67 9.97
C PHE A 18 -2.96 -8.08 8.77
N ILE A 19 -1.72 -7.62 8.99
CA ILE A 19 -0.92 -6.97 7.95
C ILE A 19 -0.53 -7.94 6.83
N SER A 20 -0.33 -9.22 7.12
CA SER A 20 -0.06 -10.24 6.10
C SER A 20 -1.18 -10.40 5.08
N LYS A 21 -2.41 -9.95 5.40
CA LYS A 21 -3.53 -9.94 4.45
C LYS A 21 -3.44 -8.80 3.43
N LEU A 22 -2.60 -7.80 3.67
CA LEU A 22 -2.33 -6.70 2.74
C LEU A 22 -1.37 -7.17 1.64
N TYR A 23 -1.91 -7.96 0.72
CA TYR A 23 -1.20 -8.38 -0.50
C TYR A 23 -1.59 -7.46 -1.65
N ASP A 24 -0.57 -6.93 -2.34
CA ASP A 24 -0.76 -6.04 -3.48
C ASP A 24 0.06 -6.55 -4.68
N PRO A 25 -0.58 -7.26 -5.63
CA PRO A 25 0.11 -7.81 -6.79
C PRO A 25 0.59 -6.73 -7.77
N LEU A 26 0.04 -5.51 -7.70
CA LEU A 26 0.32 -4.44 -8.66
C LEU A 26 1.22 -3.33 -8.09
N GLY A 27 1.49 -3.34 -6.80
CA GLY A 27 2.31 -2.32 -6.12
C GLY A 27 1.61 -0.95 -6.00
N LEU A 28 0.31 -0.85 -6.25
CA LEU A 28 -0.47 0.41 -6.18
C LEU A 28 -0.70 0.89 -4.73
N LEU A 29 -0.73 -0.03 -3.78
CA LEU A 29 -0.93 0.19 -2.35
C LEU A 29 0.39 0.20 -1.57
N GLN A 30 1.54 0.27 -2.27
CA GLN A 30 2.87 0.22 -1.66
C GLN A 30 3.06 1.19 -0.48
N PRO A 31 2.61 2.48 -0.54
CA PRO A 31 2.78 3.41 0.58
C PRO A 31 2.06 2.94 1.86
N ILE A 32 0.92 2.28 1.69
CA ILE A 32 0.10 1.74 2.78
C ILE A 32 0.76 0.51 3.40
N ILE A 33 1.32 -0.36 2.56
CA ILE A 33 2.05 -1.56 3.01
C ILE A 33 3.35 -1.17 3.71
N ILE A 34 4.06 -0.15 3.23
CA ILE A 34 5.30 0.33 3.87
C ILE A 34 5.02 0.83 5.29
N LYS A 35 3.96 1.65 5.49
CA LYS A 35 3.53 2.07 6.84
C LYS A 35 3.27 0.88 7.76
N ALA A 36 2.60 -0.16 7.26
CA ALA A 36 2.35 -1.40 7.99
C ALA A 36 3.66 -2.11 8.39
N LYS A 37 4.60 -2.24 7.44
CA LYS A 37 5.92 -2.85 7.69
C LYS A 37 6.73 -2.09 8.73
N MET A 38 6.71 -0.76 8.71
CA MET A 38 7.36 0.07 9.72
C MET A 38 6.76 -0.16 11.11
N MET A 39 5.43 -0.31 11.20
CA MET A 39 4.75 -0.62 12.45
C MET A 39 5.16 -2.00 13.00
N ILE A 40 5.22 -3.02 12.14
CA ILE A 40 5.73 -4.34 12.51
C ILE A 40 7.14 -4.22 13.07
N GLN A 41 8.04 -3.51 12.38
CA GLN A 41 9.42 -3.31 12.85
C GLN A 41 9.47 -2.67 14.24
N LYS A 42 8.67 -1.63 14.49
CA LYS A 42 8.55 -1.02 15.84
C LYS A 42 8.11 -2.02 16.89
N ILE A 43 7.07 -2.81 16.60
CA ILE A 43 6.56 -3.84 17.52
C ILE A 43 7.63 -4.91 17.82
N TRP A 44 8.45 -5.29 16.84
CA TRP A 44 9.56 -6.22 17.08
C TRP A 44 10.61 -5.66 18.03
N LEU A 45 10.89 -4.36 17.98
CA LEU A 45 11.86 -3.70 18.87
C LEU A 45 11.39 -3.63 20.32
N LEU A 46 10.09 -3.77 20.59
CA LEU A 46 9.53 -3.81 21.95
C LEU A 46 9.89 -5.09 22.72
N LYS A 47 10.41 -6.13 22.04
CA LYS A 47 10.81 -7.43 22.65
C LYS A 47 9.72 -8.09 23.52
N ILE A 48 8.46 -7.89 23.15
CA ILE A 48 7.30 -8.55 23.78
C ILE A 48 7.02 -9.92 23.15
N ASP A 49 6.31 -10.76 23.90
CA ASP A 49 5.85 -12.06 23.43
C ASP A 49 4.73 -11.95 22.38
N TRP A 50 4.55 -13.03 21.63
CA TRP A 50 3.60 -13.09 20.50
C TRP A 50 2.15 -12.83 20.89
N ASP A 51 1.73 -13.38 22.03
CA ASP A 51 0.36 -13.35 22.53
C ASP A 51 0.18 -12.36 23.69
N GLN A 52 1.24 -11.61 24.00
CA GLN A 52 1.18 -10.49 24.94
C GLN A 52 0.48 -9.29 24.29
N ASN A 53 -0.37 -8.60 25.06
CA ASN A 53 -1.06 -7.40 24.60
C ASN A 53 -0.04 -6.28 24.34
N LEU A 54 -0.26 -5.51 23.26
CA LEU A 54 0.61 -4.38 22.93
C LEU A 54 0.51 -3.26 23.97
N PRO A 55 1.57 -2.44 24.13
CA PRO A 55 1.47 -1.19 24.87
C PRO A 55 0.39 -0.29 24.26
N ARG A 56 -0.29 0.48 25.11
CA ARG A 56 -1.42 1.33 24.73
C ARG A 56 -1.14 2.22 23.51
N GLN A 57 0.04 2.82 23.45
CA GLN A 57 0.43 3.67 22.32
C GLN A 57 0.44 2.93 20.98
N GLU A 58 0.93 1.69 20.94
CA GLU A 58 0.95 0.90 19.71
C GLU A 58 -0.43 0.36 19.34
N ILE A 59 -1.28 0.12 20.33
CA ILE A 59 -2.70 -0.18 20.11
C ILE A 59 -3.38 0.99 19.40
N GLU A 60 -3.21 2.20 19.91
CA GLU A 60 -3.81 3.42 19.33
C GLU A 60 -3.26 3.69 17.91
N ASN A 61 -1.95 3.48 17.69
CA ASN A 61 -1.33 3.60 16.36
C ASN A 61 -1.91 2.58 15.37
N PHE A 62 -2.05 1.32 15.78
CA PHE A 62 -2.60 0.27 14.93
C PHE A 62 -4.08 0.52 14.62
N GLN A 63 -4.89 0.90 15.61
CA GLN A 63 -6.30 1.25 15.39
C GLN A 63 -6.46 2.42 14.42
N ARG A 64 -5.62 3.46 14.55
CA ARG A 64 -5.60 4.59 13.61
C ARG A 64 -5.26 4.14 12.21
N TYR A 65 -4.25 3.30 12.06
CA TYR A 65 -3.87 2.73 10.76
C TYR A 65 -5.00 1.91 10.13
N VAL A 66 -5.72 1.09 10.91
CA VAL A 66 -6.88 0.34 10.40
C VAL A 66 -8.01 1.30 9.99
N ALA A 67 -8.25 2.37 10.74
CA ALA A 67 -9.23 3.39 10.38
C ALA A 67 -8.86 4.14 9.08
N GLU A 68 -7.57 4.48 8.88
CA GLU A 68 -7.07 5.03 7.61
C GLU A 68 -7.27 4.04 6.45
N LEU A 69 -6.97 2.76 6.67
CA LEU A 69 -7.16 1.71 5.67
C LEU A 69 -8.63 1.56 5.27
N HIS A 70 -9.57 1.73 6.20
CA HIS A 70 -11.01 1.70 5.90
C HIS A 70 -11.46 2.79 4.93
N GLN A 71 -10.80 3.95 4.94
CA GLN A 71 -11.11 5.04 4.01
C GLN A 71 -10.73 4.71 2.56
N LEU A 72 -9.85 3.72 2.36
CA LEU A 72 -9.42 3.29 1.02
C LEU A 72 -10.38 2.31 0.35
N LYS A 73 -11.45 1.86 1.04
CA LYS A 73 -12.47 1.00 0.41
C LYS A 73 -13.08 1.61 -0.83
N ASP A 74 -13.25 2.93 -0.83
CA ASP A 74 -13.88 3.66 -1.91
C ASP A 74 -12.86 4.17 -2.96
N LEU A 75 -11.57 3.83 -2.80
CA LEU A 75 -10.53 4.22 -3.74
C LEU A 75 -10.73 3.49 -5.07
N LYS A 76 -11.07 4.25 -6.11
CA LYS A 76 -11.15 3.74 -7.48
C LYS A 76 -9.89 4.14 -8.24
N ILE A 77 -9.08 3.15 -8.61
CA ILE A 77 -7.90 3.35 -9.44
C ILE A 77 -8.26 2.97 -10.88
N HIS A 78 -8.20 3.93 -11.80
CA HIS A 78 -8.40 3.66 -13.22
C HIS A 78 -7.19 2.92 -13.78
N ARG A 79 -7.39 1.67 -14.24
CA ARG A 79 -6.32 0.83 -14.78
C ARG A 79 -6.31 0.96 -16.29
N CYS A 80 -5.29 1.59 -16.86
CA CYS A 80 -5.06 1.56 -18.30
C CYS A 80 -4.43 0.24 -18.69
N ILE A 81 -5.12 -0.55 -19.52
CA ILE A 81 -4.59 -1.77 -20.14
C ILE A 81 -4.24 -1.39 -21.58
N LEU A 82 -2.95 -1.42 -21.92
CA LEU A 82 -2.51 -1.31 -23.32
C LEU A 82 -2.72 -2.68 -23.96
N LEU A 83 -3.69 -2.80 -24.88
CA LEU A 83 -3.90 -4.02 -25.66
C LEU A 83 -2.95 -4.00 -26.87
N GLU A 84 -2.23 -5.09 -27.06
CA GLU A 84 -1.10 -5.22 -28.00
C GLU A 84 -1.51 -5.45 -29.46
N ASP A 85 -2.75 -5.10 -29.85
CA ASP A 85 -3.24 -5.23 -31.24
C ASP A 85 -3.15 -3.93 -32.03
N SER A 86 -2.05 -3.19 -31.88
CA SER A 86 -1.69 -2.14 -32.84
C SER A 86 -0.18 -2.00 -32.95
N VAL A 87 0.39 -2.92 -33.71
CA VAL A 87 1.74 -2.83 -34.28
C VAL A 87 1.80 -1.65 -35.27
N ALA A 88 1.66 -0.41 -34.77
CA ALA A 88 1.78 0.81 -35.57
C ALA A 88 2.01 2.12 -34.77
N ALA A 89 2.31 2.09 -33.46
CA ALA A 89 2.52 3.33 -32.71
C ALA A 89 3.67 3.24 -31.68
N THR A 90 4.86 2.87 -32.15
CA THR A 90 6.10 2.73 -31.37
C THR A 90 6.65 4.03 -30.75
N TYR A 91 5.94 5.16 -30.72
CA TYR A 91 6.49 6.42 -30.19
C TYR A 91 5.50 7.34 -29.46
N TRP A 92 4.40 6.82 -28.93
CA TRP A 92 3.46 7.64 -28.16
C TRP A 92 3.17 7.03 -26.80
N ILE A 93 4.11 7.21 -25.87
CA ILE A 93 3.78 7.26 -24.45
C ILE A 93 2.59 8.21 -24.34
N CYS A 94 1.46 7.70 -23.86
CA CYS A 94 0.26 8.48 -23.65
C CYS A 94 0.58 9.63 -22.68
N LYS A 95 0.77 10.82 -23.25
CA LYS A 95 1.10 12.06 -22.55
C LYS A 95 -0.20 12.59 -21.94
N CYS A 96 -0.61 12.06 -20.79
CA CYS A 96 -1.68 12.66 -19.99
C CYS A 96 -1.14 13.84 -19.14
N ILE A 97 -0.44 14.79 -19.75
CA ILE A 97 -0.12 16.10 -19.15
C ILE A 97 -0.06 17.13 -20.29
N SER A 98 -1.10 17.96 -20.39
CA SER A 98 -1.18 19.29 -21.02
C SER A 98 -0.64 19.48 -22.46
N PRO A 99 -1.35 20.18 -23.37
CA PRO A 99 -0.86 20.46 -24.74
C PRO A 99 0.36 21.38 -24.83
N SER A 100 0.89 21.91 -23.73
CA SER A 100 1.93 22.95 -23.77
C SER A 100 3.32 22.43 -23.41
N LEU A 101 4.08 22.13 -24.48
CA LEU A 101 5.49 22.47 -24.70
C LEU A 101 6.64 21.61 -24.11
N TRP A 102 7.60 21.36 -25.02
CA TRP A 102 9.00 20.92 -24.90
C TRP A 102 9.31 19.42 -24.77
N CYS A 103 9.50 18.78 -25.93
CA CYS A 103 10.33 17.58 -26.09
C CYS A 103 11.70 18.03 -26.63
N MET A 104 12.79 17.83 -25.89
CA MET A 104 14.15 17.87 -26.45
C MET A 104 14.58 16.46 -26.88
N PRO A 105 15.33 16.29 -27.99
CA PRO A 105 15.87 15.00 -28.39
C PRO A 105 17.09 14.61 -27.54
N ILE A 106 17.05 13.43 -26.91
CA ILE A 106 18.23 12.82 -26.31
C ILE A 106 19.10 12.29 -27.46
N ARG A 107 20.26 12.91 -27.66
CA ARG A 107 21.32 12.44 -28.55
C ARG A 107 21.82 11.10 -28.02
N LYS A 108 21.74 10.04 -28.83
CA LYS A 108 22.40 8.75 -28.54
C LYS A 108 23.92 9.01 -28.43
N ILE A 109 24.52 8.56 -27.33
CA ILE A 109 25.97 8.28 -27.23
C ILE A 109 26.21 6.95 -27.94
#